data_AF-A0A9D4C951-F1
#
_entry.id   AF-A0A9D4C951-F1
#
_cell.length_a   1.000
_cell.length_b   1.000
_cell.length_c   1.000
_cell.angle_alpha   90.00
_cell.angle_beta   90.00
_cell.angle_gamma   90.00
#
_symmetry.space_group_name_H-M   'P 1'
#
loop_
_entity.id
_entity.type
_entity.pdbx_description
1 polymer ?
#
loop_
_entity_poly.entity_id
_entity_poly.type
_entity_poly.pdbx_seq_one_letter_code
_entity_poly.pdbx_strand_id
1 'polypeptide(L)'
;MTTQAADREPTIKDILDSNKGIMASILALNERLNKIETKLGNIDRLDKKVSEFEKELKKVCIALEERAKRTDERARTLEDNVELVDMGSALLSSRVADLEKQREELREDVVYLLSQSMRNNFVFTNIPEDNASGNETSEESEKKLRQHLETALKLTKETVGSIKLERVHRTPGHPTPGKFAIW
;
A
#
# COMPACT_ATOMS: atom_id res chain seq x y z
N MET A 1 40.59 104.22 8.59
CA MET A 1 40.77 104.80 7.25
C MET A 1 40.58 103.69 6.25
N THR A 2 39.45 103.75 5.55
CA THR A 2 38.90 102.71 4.68
C THR A 2 39.61 102.77 3.33
N THR A 3 40.36 101.73 2.98
CA THR A 3 41.06 101.65 1.69
C THR A 3 40.03 101.42 0.59
N GLN A 4 39.80 102.45 -0.21
CA GLN A 4 38.95 102.44 -1.40
C GLN A 4 39.67 101.61 -2.47
N ALA A 5 39.13 100.43 -2.80
CA ALA A 5 39.58 99.64 -3.92
C ALA A 5 39.33 100.44 -5.21
N ALA A 6 40.40 100.79 -5.91
CA ALA A 6 40.32 101.41 -7.23
C ALA A 6 39.92 100.35 -8.24
N ASP A 7 38.70 100.45 -8.77
CA ASP A 7 38.24 99.70 -9.94
C ASP A 7 39.12 100.08 -11.14
N ARG A 8 40.03 99.17 -11.52
CA ARG A 8 40.81 99.27 -12.76
C ARG A 8 39.90 98.78 -13.88
N GLU A 9 39.66 99.59 -14.91
CA GLU A 9 38.90 99.12 -16.08
C GLU A 9 39.58 97.88 -16.68
N PRO A 10 38.84 96.79 -16.92
CA PRO A 10 39.42 95.56 -17.43
C PRO A 10 39.97 95.79 -18.84
N THR A 11 41.18 95.32 -19.10
CA THR A 11 41.72 95.41 -20.46
C THR A 11 41.02 94.40 -21.38
N ILE A 12 41.03 94.66 -22.69
CA ILE A 12 40.47 93.75 -23.71
C ILE A 12 41.01 92.32 -23.55
N LYS A 13 42.26 92.17 -23.10
CA LYS A 13 42.89 90.87 -22.84
C LYS A 13 42.26 90.14 -21.65
N ASP A 14 41.98 90.85 -20.55
CA ASP A 14 41.35 90.26 -19.36
C ASP A 14 39.94 89.75 -19.67
N ILE A 15 39.20 90.50 -20.49
CA ILE A 15 37.87 90.10 -20.98
C ILE A 15 37.98 88.84 -21.85
N LEU A 16 38.96 88.79 -22.75
CA LEU A 16 39.16 87.65 -23.66
C LEU A 16 39.51 86.36 -22.89
N ASP A 17 40.39 86.44 -21.89
CA ASP A 17 40.81 85.28 -21.11
C ASP A 17 39.69 84.82 -20.15
N SER A 18 38.90 85.74 -19.58
CA SER A 18 37.67 85.41 -18.84
C SER A 18 36.66 84.67 -19.73
N ASN A 19 36.40 85.16 -20.95
CA ASN A 19 35.49 84.53 -21.90
C ASN A 19 35.95 83.12 -22.31
N LYS A 20 37.26 82.88 -22.47
CA LYS A 20 37.79 81.52 -22.70
C LYS A 20 37.50 80.59 -21.52
N GLY A 21 37.69 81.06 -20.29
CA GLY A 21 37.37 80.28 -19.07
C GLY A 21 35.88 79.97 -18.95
N ILE A 22 35.01 80.93 -19.27
CA ILE A 22 33.56 80.74 -19.33
C ILE A 22 33.20 79.68 -20.38
N MET A 23 33.75 79.78 -21.60
CA MET A 23 33.50 78.81 -22.67
C MET A 23 33.95 77.39 -22.29
N ALA A 24 35.12 77.24 -21.67
CA ALA A 24 35.59 75.93 -21.18
C ALA A 24 34.63 75.34 -20.13
N SER A 25 34.11 76.19 -19.23
CA SER A 25 33.14 75.78 -18.21
C SER A 25 31.80 75.35 -18.84
N ILE A 26 31.32 76.08 -19.86
CA ILE A 26 30.10 75.74 -20.60
C ILE A 26 30.25 74.38 -21.29
N LEU A 27 31.39 74.13 -21.94
CA LEU A 27 31.65 72.83 -22.58
C LEU A 27 31.64 71.68 -21.57
N ALA A 28 32.30 71.86 -20.42
CA ALA A 28 32.30 70.86 -19.35
C ALA A 28 30.90 70.61 -18.76
N LEU A 29 30.08 71.65 -18.62
CA LEU A 29 28.68 71.52 -18.20
C LEU A 29 27.86 70.75 -19.23
N ASN A 30 28.04 71.03 -20.53
CA ASN A 30 27.35 70.33 -21.61
C ASN A 30 27.68 68.83 -21.63
N GLU A 31 28.94 68.46 -21.45
CA GLU A 31 29.33 67.04 -21.33
C GLU A 31 28.69 66.36 -20.12
N ARG A 32 28.61 67.05 -18.98
CA ARG A 32 27.93 66.53 -17.79
C ARG A 32 26.44 66.36 -18.03
N LEU A 33 25.80 67.29 -18.74
CA LEU A 33 24.39 67.24 -19.08
C LEU A 33 24.09 66.03 -19.98
N ASN A 34 24.90 65.79 -21.02
CA ASN A 34 24.78 64.60 -21.87
C ASN A 34 24.95 63.28 -21.06
N LYS A 35 25.87 63.25 -20.09
CA LYS A 35 26.03 62.11 -19.18
C LYS A 35 24.82 61.91 -18.26
N ILE A 36 24.12 62.98 -17.89
CA ILE A 36 22.89 62.90 -17.08
C ILE A 36 21.74 62.38 -17.94
N GLU A 37 21.56 62.89 -19.15
CA GLU A 37 20.52 62.44 -20.08
C GLU A 37 20.63 60.93 -20.40
N THR A 38 21.85 60.45 -20.66
CA THR A 38 22.10 59.03 -20.91
C THR A 38 21.78 58.16 -19.69
N LYS A 39 22.12 58.62 -18.48
CA LYS A 39 21.75 57.92 -17.23
C LYS A 39 20.24 57.93 -17.00
N LEU A 40 19.56 59.03 -17.30
CA LEU A 40 18.10 59.14 -17.15
C LEU A 40 17.38 58.14 -18.06
N GLY A 41 17.79 58.06 -19.33
CA GLY A 41 17.24 57.07 -20.26
C GLY A 41 17.49 55.61 -19.84
N ASN A 42 18.58 55.34 -19.12
CA ASN A 42 18.83 54.01 -18.55
C ASN A 42 17.92 53.71 -17.34
N ILE A 43 17.66 54.72 -16.49
CA ILE A 43 16.72 54.60 -15.37
C ILE A 43 15.31 54.29 -15.89
N ASP A 44 14.85 54.99 -16.92
CA ASP A 44 13.52 54.73 -17.52
C ASP A 44 13.39 53.30 -18.08
N ARG A 45 14.48 52.75 -18.63
CA ARG A 45 14.52 51.36 -19.09
C ARG A 45 14.47 50.37 -17.94
N LEU A 46 15.15 50.66 -16.83
CA LEU A 46 15.14 49.82 -15.64
C LEU A 46 13.75 49.83 -14.98
N ASP A 47 13.11 50.99 -14.89
CA ASP A 47 11.76 51.14 -14.32
C ASP A 47 10.72 50.27 -15.06
N LYS A 48 10.79 50.26 -16.41
CA LYS A 48 9.96 49.37 -17.24
C LYS A 48 10.21 47.88 -16.95
N LYS A 49 11.47 47.47 -16.83
CA LYS A 49 11.82 46.08 -16.51
C LYS A 49 11.35 45.66 -15.11
N VAL A 50 11.50 46.54 -14.12
CA VAL A 50 11.00 46.30 -12.76
C VAL A 50 9.48 46.12 -12.78
N SER A 51 8.78 47.00 -13.48
CA SER A 51 7.32 46.90 -13.65
C SER A 51 6.88 45.60 -14.33
N GLU A 52 7.63 45.09 -15.31
CA GLU A 52 7.38 43.80 -15.94
C GLU A 52 7.62 42.63 -14.98
N PHE A 53 8.74 42.66 -14.23
CA PHE A 53 9.04 41.65 -13.22
C PHE A 53 7.99 41.60 -12.12
N GLU A 54 7.49 42.73 -11.66
CA GLU A 54 6.40 42.77 -10.67
C GLU A 54 5.12 42.10 -11.18
N LYS A 55 4.80 42.25 -12.47
CA LYS A 55 3.64 41.57 -13.08
C LYS A 55 3.82 40.07 -13.14
N GLU A 56 5.00 39.61 -13.57
CA GLU A 56 5.31 38.18 -13.61
C GLU A 56 5.35 37.56 -12.22
N LEU A 57 5.92 38.26 -11.23
CA LEU A 57 5.95 37.81 -9.84
C LEU A 57 4.53 37.64 -9.28
N LYS A 58 3.62 38.58 -9.57
CA LYS A 58 2.20 38.46 -9.17
C LYS A 58 1.54 37.21 -9.77
N LYS A 59 1.80 36.90 -11.05
CA LYS A 59 1.27 35.68 -11.69
C LYS A 59 1.80 34.42 -11.00
N VAL A 60 3.10 34.38 -10.68
CA VAL A 60 3.73 33.25 -9.98
C VAL A 60 3.11 33.07 -8.58
N CYS A 61 2.90 34.15 -7.82
CA CYS A 61 2.27 34.08 -6.51
C CYS A 61 0.86 33.47 -6.58
N ILE A 62 0.02 33.94 -7.52
CA ILE A 62 -1.34 33.40 -7.71
C ILE A 62 -1.29 31.90 -8.05
N ALA A 63 -0.44 31.51 -9.00
CA ALA A 63 -0.30 30.11 -9.39
C ALA A 63 0.17 29.21 -8.22
N LEU A 64 1.03 29.75 -7.35
CA LEU A 64 1.53 29.05 -6.17
C LEU A 64 0.44 28.86 -5.12
N GLU A 65 -0.39 29.89 -4.87
CA GLU A 65 -1.55 29.80 -3.97
C GLU A 65 -2.59 28.80 -4.47
N GLU A 66 -2.91 28.82 -5.78
CA GLU A 66 -3.83 27.85 -6.37
C GLU A 66 -3.29 26.42 -6.30
N ARG A 67 -1.97 26.26 -6.47
CA ARG A 67 -1.33 24.95 -6.34
C ARG A 67 -1.36 24.47 -4.88
N ALA A 68 -1.08 25.34 -3.92
CA ALA A 68 -1.16 25.03 -2.50
C ALA A 68 -2.57 24.55 -2.12
N LYS A 69 -3.61 25.31 -2.49
CA LYS A 69 -5.02 24.92 -2.26
C LYS A 69 -5.36 23.55 -2.85
N ARG A 70 -4.93 23.28 -4.09
CA ARG A 70 -5.14 21.96 -4.74
C ARG A 70 -4.40 20.84 -4.03
N THR A 71 -3.19 21.10 -3.53
CA THR A 71 -2.42 20.12 -2.76
C THR A 71 -3.09 19.83 -1.42
N ASP A 72 -3.57 20.86 -0.71
CA ASP A 72 -4.27 20.70 0.57
C ASP A 72 -5.56 19.88 0.41
N GLU A 73 -6.34 20.14 -0.65
CA GLU A 73 -7.56 19.39 -0.94
C GLU A 73 -7.26 17.91 -1.23
N ARG A 74 -6.21 17.65 -2.03
CA ARG A 74 -5.76 16.28 -2.31
C ARG A 74 -5.25 15.57 -1.05
N ALA A 75 -4.60 16.29 -0.14
CA ALA A 75 -4.14 15.73 1.12
C ALA A 75 -5.33 15.29 1.99
N ARG A 76 -6.35 16.13 2.14
CA ARG A 76 -7.58 15.78 2.86
C ARG A 76 -8.29 14.57 2.27
N THR A 77 -8.47 14.53 0.95
CA THR A 77 -9.08 13.37 0.28
C THR A 77 -8.27 12.09 0.50
N LEU A 78 -6.93 12.19 0.56
CA LEU A 78 -6.08 11.03 0.86
C LEU A 78 -6.23 10.58 2.31
N GLU A 79 -6.30 11.51 3.26
CA GLU A 79 -6.54 11.22 4.68
C GLU A 79 -7.88 10.49 4.87
N ASP A 80 -8.97 10.98 4.29
CA ASP A 80 -10.29 10.34 4.34
C ASP A 80 -10.26 8.91 3.75
N ASN A 81 -9.58 8.74 2.62
CA ASN A 81 -9.44 7.42 1.98
C ASN A 81 -8.62 6.44 2.84
N VAL A 82 -7.56 6.93 3.49
CA VAL A 82 -6.74 6.10 4.40
C VAL A 82 -7.58 5.65 5.58
N GLU A 83 -8.38 6.54 6.17
CA GLU A 83 -9.27 6.20 7.29
C GLU A 83 -10.33 5.16 6.88
N LEU A 84 -10.93 5.31 5.69
CA LEU A 84 -11.87 4.31 5.13
C LEU A 84 -11.22 2.94 4.92
N VAL A 85 -10.00 2.91 4.37
CA VAL A 85 -9.27 1.66 4.16
C VAL A 85 -8.90 1.01 5.49
N ASP A 86 -8.49 1.78 6.49
CA ASP A 86 -8.15 1.27 7.82
C ASP A 86 -9.37 0.64 8.51
N MET A 87 -10.52 1.32 8.47
CA MET A 87 -11.80 0.78 8.96
C MET A 87 -12.20 -0.51 8.23
N GLY A 88 -12.08 -0.53 6.90
CA GLY A 88 -12.37 -1.72 6.10
C GLY A 88 -11.44 -2.89 6.42
N SER A 89 -10.16 -2.61 6.63
CA SER A 89 -9.14 -3.59 7.01
C SER A 89 -9.43 -4.20 8.37
N ALA A 90 -9.79 -3.37 9.37
CA ALA A 90 -10.15 -3.83 10.70
C ALA A 90 -11.38 -4.75 10.69
N LEU A 91 -12.42 -4.38 9.93
CA LEU A 91 -13.63 -5.20 9.80
C LEU A 91 -13.34 -6.54 9.13
N LEU A 92 -12.56 -6.55 8.04
CA LEU A 92 -12.15 -7.77 7.36
C LEU A 92 -11.31 -8.67 8.27
N SER A 93 -10.37 -8.09 9.03
CA SER A 93 -9.53 -8.83 9.97
C SER A 93 -10.36 -9.50 11.07
N SER A 94 -11.34 -8.78 11.64
CA SER A 94 -12.28 -9.36 12.61
C SER A 94 -13.06 -10.53 12.02
N ARG A 95 -13.58 -10.36 10.79
CA ARG A 95 -14.36 -11.40 10.11
C ARG A 95 -13.52 -12.64 9.79
N VAL A 96 -12.25 -12.46 9.44
CA VAL A 96 -11.32 -13.58 9.23
C VAL A 96 -11.12 -14.34 10.54
N ALA A 97 -10.89 -13.65 11.65
CA ALA A 97 -10.73 -14.29 12.96
C ALA A 97 -11.98 -15.10 13.36
N ASP A 98 -13.18 -14.54 13.14
CA ASP A 98 -14.44 -15.24 13.42
C ASP A 98 -14.60 -16.50 12.56
N LEU A 99 -14.25 -16.43 11.26
CA LEU A 99 -14.31 -17.57 10.36
C LEU A 99 -13.28 -18.64 10.71
N GLU A 100 -12.07 -18.26 11.12
CA GLU A 100 -11.05 -19.19 11.59
C GLU A 100 -11.51 -19.94 12.83
N LYS A 101 -12.17 -19.24 13.76
CA LYS A 101 -12.76 -19.85 14.95
C LYS A 101 -13.86 -20.85 14.58
N GLN A 102 -14.81 -20.46 13.74
CA GLN A 102 -15.89 -21.36 13.29
C GLN A 102 -15.34 -22.59 12.56
N ARG A 103 -14.27 -22.41 11.78
CA ARG A 103 -13.59 -23.52 11.10
C ARG A 103 -13.00 -24.51 12.10
N GLU A 104 -12.37 -24.03 13.18
CA GLU A 104 -11.80 -24.92 14.18
C GLU A 104 -12.89 -25.64 14.99
N GLU A 105 -13.95 -24.94 15.37
CA GLU A 105 -15.13 -25.55 16.01
C GLU A 105 -15.72 -26.68 15.14
N LEU A 106 -15.95 -26.41 13.86
CA LEU A 106 -16.45 -27.43 12.92
C LEU A 106 -15.49 -28.61 12.76
N ARG A 107 -14.18 -28.35 12.81
CA ARG A 107 -13.17 -29.41 12.71
C ARG A 107 -13.22 -30.31 13.94
N GLU A 108 -13.33 -29.74 15.13
CA GLU A 108 -13.50 -30.50 16.37
C GLU A 108 -14.79 -31.33 16.35
N ASP A 109 -15.90 -30.75 15.91
CA ASP A 109 -17.19 -31.45 15.76
C ASP A 109 -17.08 -32.64 14.80
N VAL A 110 -16.41 -32.47 13.66
CA VAL A 110 -16.18 -33.56 12.70
C VAL A 110 -15.34 -34.67 13.33
N VAL A 111 -14.25 -34.33 14.02
CA VAL A 111 -13.42 -35.32 14.72
C VAL A 111 -14.22 -36.07 15.78
N TYR A 112 -15.03 -35.34 16.55
CA TYR A 112 -15.89 -35.92 17.58
C TYR A 112 -16.91 -36.90 16.97
N LEU A 113 -17.64 -36.48 15.94
CA LEU A 113 -18.63 -37.31 15.26
C LEU A 113 -18.01 -38.54 14.59
N LEU A 114 -16.84 -38.39 13.96
CA LEU A 114 -16.10 -39.52 13.40
C LEU A 114 -15.68 -40.50 14.49
N SER A 115 -15.17 -40.02 15.62
CA SER A 115 -14.78 -40.88 16.74
C SER A 115 -15.98 -41.68 17.28
N GLN A 116 -17.14 -41.04 17.38
CA GLN A 116 -18.36 -41.68 17.86
C GLN A 116 -18.94 -42.65 16.84
N SER A 117 -18.90 -42.32 15.55
CA SER A 117 -19.33 -43.19 14.45
C SER A 117 -18.42 -44.40 14.27
N MET A 118 -17.13 -44.28 14.57
CA MET A 118 -16.15 -45.35 14.44
C MET A 118 -16.02 -46.21 15.70
N ARG A 119 -16.63 -45.80 16.82
CA ARG A 119 -16.43 -46.41 18.14
C ARG A 119 -16.83 -47.88 18.22
N ASN A 120 -17.90 -48.25 17.53
CA ASN A 120 -18.40 -49.63 17.51
C ASN A 120 -17.83 -50.44 16.35
N ASN A 121 -16.98 -49.82 15.53
CA ASN A 121 -16.45 -50.42 14.33
C ASN A 121 -15.16 -51.15 14.65
N PHE A 122 -15.06 -52.40 14.22
CA PHE A 122 -13.86 -53.21 14.41
C PHE A 122 -13.27 -53.57 13.05
N VAL A 123 -11.96 -53.36 12.92
CA VAL A 123 -11.24 -53.74 11.70
C VAL A 123 -10.45 -55.01 11.97
N PHE A 124 -10.82 -56.08 11.27
CA PHE A 124 -10.09 -57.34 11.27
C PHE A 124 -9.16 -57.37 10.05
N THR A 125 -7.96 -57.90 10.22
CA THR A 125 -6.97 -57.96 9.15
C THR A 125 -6.46 -59.38 8.98
N ASN A 126 -5.85 -59.68 7.83
CA ASN A 126 -5.35 -61.01 7.45
C ASN A 126 -6.43 -62.11 7.40
N ILE A 127 -7.66 -61.78 7.02
CA ILE A 127 -8.67 -62.81 6.74
C ILE A 127 -8.69 -63.09 5.22
N PRO A 128 -8.42 -64.34 4.78
CA PRO A 128 -8.31 -64.68 3.36
C PRO A 128 -9.56 -64.29 2.54
N GLU A 129 -9.33 -63.88 1.30
CA GLU A 129 -10.38 -63.63 0.31
C GLU A 129 -10.57 -64.88 -0.54
N ASP A 130 -11.83 -65.31 -0.73
CA ASP A 130 -12.14 -66.41 -1.64
C ASP A 130 -12.55 -65.79 -2.98
N ASN A 131 -11.66 -65.92 -3.97
CA ASN A 131 -11.87 -65.73 -5.40
C ASN A 131 -11.46 -64.36 -5.99
N ALA A 132 -10.88 -64.45 -7.19
CA ALA A 132 -10.23 -63.41 -7.99
C ALA A 132 -11.10 -62.22 -8.45
N SER A 133 -12.33 -62.08 -7.93
CA SER A 133 -13.30 -61.05 -8.35
C SER A 133 -13.51 -59.94 -7.31
N GLY A 134 -12.98 -60.03 -6.09
CA GLY A 134 -13.04 -58.96 -5.08
C GLY A 134 -14.45 -58.57 -4.58
N ASN A 135 -15.52 -59.21 -5.06
CA ASN A 135 -16.91 -58.95 -4.69
C ASN A 135 -17.45 -60.08 -3.81
N GLU A 136 -16.95 -60.17 -2.57
CA GLU A 136 -17.57 -61.00 -1.53
C GLU A 136 -18.87 -60.33 -1.06
N THR A 137 -19.93 -61.12 -0.88
CA THR A 137 -21.18 -60.63 -0.31
C THR A 137 -21.04 -60.36 1.20
N SER A 138 -21.96 -59.56 1.76
CA SER A 138 -21.99 -59.28 3.20
C SER A 138 -22.17 -60.55 4.04
N GLU A 139 -22.94 -61.52 3.57
CA GLU A 139 -23.22 -62.77 4.27
C GLU A 139 -21.98 -63.69 4.30
N GLU A 140 -21.26 -63.79 3.18
CA GLU A 140 -20.00 -64.55 3.11
C GLU A 140 -18.92 -63.92 4.01
N SER A 141 -18.85 -62.59 3.99
CA SER A 141 -17.97 -61.79 4.84
C SER A 141 -18.21 -62.05 6.31
N GLU A 142 -19.48 -62.05 6.73
CA GLU A 142 -19.88 -62.35 8.11
C GLU A 142 -19.51 -63.78 8.51
N LYS A 143 -19.78 -64.77 7.66
CA LYS A 143 -19.47 -66.17 7.95
C LYS A 143 -17.97 -66.39 8.16
N LYS A 144 -17.13 -65.80 7.29
CA LYS A 144 -15.67 -65.87 7.41
C LYS A 144 -15.16 -65.21 8.68
N LEU A 145 -15.73 -64.05 9.03
CA LEU A 145 -15.40 -63.36 10.25
C LEU A 145 -15.76 -64.22 11.48
N ARG A 146 -16.97 -64.79 11.55
CA ARG A 146 -17.38 -65.67 12.66
C ARG A 146 -16.45 -66.89 12.79
N GLN A 147 -16.10 -67.52 11.68
CA GLN A 147 -15.13 -68.62 11.67
C GLN A 147 -13.74 -68.15 12.15
N HIS A 148 -13.31 -66.95 11.77
CA HIS A 148 -12.06 -66.37 12.22
C HIS A 148 -12.07 -66.09 13.73
N LEU A 149 -13.18 -65.60 14.28
CA LEU A 149 -13.37 -65.41 15.73
C LEU A 149 -13.27 -66.74 16.49
N GLU A 150 -13.86 -67.82 15.97
CA GLU A 150 -13.75 -69.16 16.58
C GLU A 150 -12.33 -69.72 16.50
N THR A 151 -11.67 -69.57 15.34
CA THR A 151 -10.40 -70.25 15.07
C THR A 151 -9.20 -69.48 15.62
N ALA A 152 -9.11 -68.18 15.30
CA ALA A 152 -7.96 -67.35 15.63
C ALA A 152 -8.07 -66.79 17.05
N LEU A 153 -9.25 -66.34 17.47
CA LEU A 153 -9.48 -65.79 18.81
C LEU A 153 -9.94 -66.83 19.84
N LYS A 154 -10.16 -68.09 19.41
CA LYS A 154 -10.57 -69.22 20.27
C LYS A 154 -11.84 -68.95 21.08
N LEU A 155 -12.76 -68.15 20.53
CA LEU A 155 -14.06 -67.93 21.13
C LEU A 155 -14.96 -69.17 20.95
N THR A 156 -15.81 -69.47 21.93
CA THR A 156 -16.75 -70.60 21.82
C THR A 156 -17.85 -70.27 20.81
N LYS A 157 -18.40 -71.30 20.17
CA LYS A 157 -19.51 -71.15 19.20
C LYS A 157 -20.72 -70.44 19.78
N GLU A 158 -21.00 -70.66 21.07
CA GLU A 158 -22.09 -70.01 21.79
C GLU A 158 -21.81 -68.51 21.95
N THR A 159 -20.60 -68.13 22.37
CA THR A 159 -20.21 -66.72 22.48
C THR A 159 -20.23 -66.03 21.11
N VAL A 160 -19.68 -66.65 20.06
CA VAL A 160 -19.70 -66.06 18.71
C VAL A 160 -21.13 -65.93 18.18
N GLY A 161 -21.99 -66.93 18.41
CA GLY A 161 -23.41 -66.90 18.02
C GLY A 161 -24.22 -65.79 18.69
N SER A 162 -23.82 -65.38 19.91
CA SER A 162 -24.45 -64.26 20.64
C SER A 162 -24.06 -62.87 20.12
N ILE A 163 -23.00 -62.76 19.32
CA ILE A 163 -22.53 -61.48 18.78
C ILE A 163 -23.48 -61.02 17.67
N LYS A 164 -24.07 -59.84 17.87
CA LYS A 164 -24.85 -59.13 16.85
C LYS A 164 -23.92 -58.27 16.00
N LEU A 165 -23.93 -58.50 14.70
CA LEU A 165 -23.18 -57.73 13.72
C LEU A 165 -24.20 -56.91 12.92
N GLU A 166 -24.03 -55.59 12.86
CA GLU A 166 -24.95 -54.72 12.12
C GLU A 166 -24.59 -54.67 10.64
N ARG A 167 -23.31 -54.50 10.31
CA ARG A 167 -22.81 -54.57 8.94
C ARG A 167 -21.40 -55.14 8.88
N VAL A 168 -21.16 -56.07 7.96
CA VAL A 168 -19.82 -56.62 7.69
C VAL A 168 -19.49 -56.45 6.22
N HIS A 169 -18.35 -55.82 5.93
CA HIS A 169 -17.88 -55.71 4.56
C HIS A 169 -16.36 -55.63 4.48
N ARG A 170 -15.83 -55.94 3.30
CA ARG A 170 -14.43 -55.67 2.96
C ARG A 170 -14.24 -54.17 2.79
N THR A 171 -13.21 -53.62 3.40
CA THR A 171 -12.88 -52.20 3.23
C THR A 171 -12.10 -52.04 1.93
N PRO A 172 -12.58 -51.26 0.95
CA PRO A 172 -11.79 -50.99 -0.25
C PRO A 172 -10.56 -50.16 0.13
N GLY A 173 -9.37 -50.66 -0.19
CA GLY A 173 -8.12 -49.95 0.08
C GLY A 173 -6.99 -50.47 -0.80
N HIS A 174 -6.09 -49.57 -1.18
CA HIS A 174 -4.80 -49.85 -1.82
C HIS A 174 -4.13 -51.15 -1.30
N PRO A 175 -3.43 -51.88 -2.19
CA PRO A 175 -3.32 -53.34 -2.16
C PRO A 175 -2.57 -53.83 -0.93
N THR A 176 -3.31 -54.20 0.10
CA THR A 176 -2.86 -55.17 1.10
C THR A 176 -3.99 -56.19 1.27
N PRO A 177 -3.74 -57.49 1.01
CA PRO A 177 -4.80 -58.49 1.05
C PRO A 177 -5.46 -58.58 2.43
N GLY A 178 -6.80 -58.69 2.47
CA GLY A 178 -7.50 -59.33 3.60
C GLY A 178 -7.90 -58.44 4.78
N LYS A 179 -8.43 -57.22 4.58
CA LYS A 179 -9.06 -56.42 5.67
C LYS A 179 -10.59 -56.49 5.64
N PHE A 180 -11.20 -56.75 6.78
CA PHE A 180 -12.63 -56.60 7.05
C PHE A 180 -12.87 -55.42 7.97
N ALA A 181 -13.92 -54.65 7.71
CA ALA A 181 -14.46 -53.71 8.68
C ALA A 181 -15.87 -54.14 9.08
N ILE A 182 -16.10 -54.24 10.38
CA ILE A 182 -17.42 -54.36 10.99
C ILE A 182 -17.84 -52.96 11.37
N TRP A 183 -19.06 -52.58 10.99
CA TRP A 183 -19.69 -51.33 11.34
C TRP A 183 -20.99 -51.64 12.08
#